data_AF-A0A931LFU8-F1
#
_entry.id   AF-A0A931LFU8-F1
#
_cell.length_a   1.000
_cell.length_b   1.000
_cell.length_c   1.000
_cell.angle_alpha   90.00
_cell.angle_beta   90.00
_cell.angle_gamma   90.00
#
_symmetry.space_group_name_H-M   'P 1'
#
loop_
_entity.id
_entity.type
_entity.pdbx_description
1 polymer ?
#
loop_
_entity_poly.entity_id
_entity_poly.type
_entity_poly.pdbx_seq_one_letter_code
_entity_poly.pdbx_strand_id
1 'polypeptide(L)'
;MPPVSPSSAPDGGAGSGPGLTEVAAVALGIAWLVAASVIFIVMPGTSSTTAVDGADPLRFVMVLLAVFLPVAMIWVAAAAARSGRIMREESRRLQVAIDAIRKAYIADRQARGAVAPPTTVERKLDEIAQAARQTESTLAVFASSRPAASRAVIRPGTPEPAEEEPRLALGTSSEEMQPPLARSDLIRALNFPDTDTDEVGFAALRRALKDRPARQLIQASQDVLTLLSQDGIYMDDLRPDRARPEIWRRFAAGERGRAVAALGGVRDRTSLALAIGRMREDAIFRDAAHHFLRRFDQMLVAFEPEASDEDLVDLSETRTARAFMLLGRVTGAFD
;
A
#
# COMPACT_ATOMS: atom_id res chain seq x y z
N MET A 1 -25.18 -51.96 -33.24
CA MET A 1 -25.98 -51.93 -34.49
C MET A 1 -27.45 -51.88 -34.07
N PRO A 2 -28.34 -51.03 -34.60
CA PRO A 2 -28.33 -49.63 -35.08
C PRO A 2 -29.34 -48.77 -34.20
N PRO A 3 -29.96 -47.64 -34.61
CA PRO A 3 -29.45 -46.37 -35.17
C PRO A 3 -30.04 -45.04 -34.57
N VAL A 4 -29.43 -43.88 -34.91
CA VAL A 4 -30.05 -42.55 -35.30
C VAL A 4 -30.84 -41.77 -34.21
N SER A 5 -30.66 -40.47 -33.90
CA SER A 5 -30.38 -39.24 -34.67
C SER A 5 -29.99 -38.06 -33.73
N PRO A 6 -29.42 -36.94 -34.24
CA PRO A 6 -29.07 -35.75 -33.47
C PRO A 6 -30.28 -34.81 -33.27
N SER A 7 -30.48 -34.34 -32.03
CA SER A 7 -31.53 -33.38 -31.67
C SER A 7 -31.03 -31.94 -31.86
N SER A 8 -31.54 -31.31 -32.92
CA SER A 8 -31.85 -29.88 -33.12
C SER A 8 -31.37 -28.86 -32.08
N ALA A 9 -30.61 -27.88 -32.56
CA ALA A 9 -30.48 -26.56 -31.96
C ALA A 9 -31.84 -25.86 -31.81
N PRO A 10 -32.08 -25.10 -30.72
CA PRO A 10 -33.08 -24.06 -30.72
C PRO A 10 -32.45 -22.76 -31.22
N ASP A 11 -32.79 -22.42 -32.46
CA ASP A 11 -32.85 -21.03 -32.92
C ASP A 11 -33.93 -20.30 -32.11
N GLY A 12 -33.66 -19.07 -31.67
CA GLY A 12 -34.61 -18.37 -30.80
C GLY A 12 -34.03 -17.12 -30.15
N GLY A 13 -33.67 -16.14 -30.97
CA GLY A 13 -33.48 -14.76 -30.53
C GLY A 13 -34.74 -14.24 -29.84
N ALA A 14 -34.79 -14.37 -28.52
CA ALA A 14 -35.79 -13.71 -27.69
C ALA A 14 -35.38 -12.23 -27.58
N GLY A 15 -36.17 -11.38 -28.24
CA GLY A 15 -35.99 -9.94 -28.27
C GLY A 15 -35.85 -9.36 -26.87
N SER A 16 -34.65 -8.88 -26.57
CA SER A 16 -34.50 -7.83 -25.57
C SER A 16 -35.24 -6.62 -26.12
N GLY A 17 -36.39 -6.29 -25.53
CA GLY A 17 -37.07 -5.03 -25.83
C GLY A 17 -36.07 -3.86 -25.70
N PRO A 18 -36.24 -2.79 -26.49
CA PRO A 18 -35.29 -1.68 -26.50
C PRO A 18 -35.06 -1.22 -25.07
N GLY A 19 -33.79 -1.19 -24.67
CA GLY A 19 -33.41 -0.81 -23.31
C GLY A 19 -34.01 0.56 -22.98
N LEU A 20 -34.24 0.86 -21.71
CA LEU A 20 -34.83 2.13 -21.26
C LEU A 20 -34.08 3.36 -21.83
N THR A 21 -32.78 3.20 -22.09
CA THR A 21 -31.92 4.18 -22.76
C THR A 21 -32.18 4.32 -24.27
N GLU A 22 -32.55 3.24 -24.93
CA GLU A 22 -32.85 3.18 -26.36
C GLU A 22 -34.24 3.77 -26.64
N VAL A 23 -35.22 3.49 -25.76
CA VAL A 23 -36.53 4.15 -25.78
C VAL A 23 -36.39 5.65 -25.52
N ALA A 24 -35.56 6.05 -24.56
CA ALA A 24 -35.28 7.47 -24.30
C ALA A 24 -34.60 8.16 -25.49
N ALA A 25 -33.66 7.49 -26.17
CA ALA A 25 -32.98 8.03 -27.35
C ALA A 25 -33.95 8.20 -28.52
N VAL A 26 -34.83 7.22 -28.77
CA VAL A 26 -35.84 7.29 -29.83
C VAL A 26 -36.87 8.39 -29.51
N ALA A 27 -37.37 8.45 -28.28
CA ALA A 27 -38.33 9.47 -27.86
C ALA A 27 -37.74 10.88 -27.99
N LEU A 28 -36.48 11.07 -27.61
CA LEU A 28 -35.80 12.36 -27.72
C LEU A 28 -35.52 12.74 -29.18
N GLY A 29 -35.18 11.77 -30.04
CA GLY A 29 -35.03 11.98 -31.48
C GLY A 29 -36.33 12.41 -32.15
N ILE A 30 -37.45 11.77 -31.80
CA ILE A 30 -38.79 12.16 -32.26
C ILE A 30 -39.12 13.58 -31.76
N ALA A 31 -38.88 13.88 -30.48
CA ALA A 31 -39.11 15.21 -29.92
C ALA A 31 -38.31 16.29 -30.65
N TRP A 32 -37.06 16.00 -31.04
CA TRP A 32 -36.23 16.93 -31.83
C TRP A 32 -36.77 17.12 -33.25
N LEU A 33 -37.18 16.06 -33.94
CA LEU A 33 -37.76 16.16 -35.28
C LEU A 33 -39.06 16.99 -35.27
N VAL A 34 -39.87 16.84 -34.22
CA VAL A 34 -41.06 17.67 -34.00
C VAL A 34 -40.67 19.12 -33.76
N ALA A 35 -39.70 19.39 -32.88
CA ALA A 35 -39.22 20.75 -32.62
C ALA A 35 -38.64 21.41 -33.89
N ALA A 36 -37.84 20.70 -34.68
CA ALA A 36 -37.28 21.17 -35.95
C ALA A 36 -38.38 21.45 -36.98
N SER A 37 -39.37 20.57 -37.09
CA SER A 37 -40.53 20.76 -37.98
C SER A 37 -41.37 21.96 -37.55
N VAL A 38 -41.61 22.14 -36.24
CA VAL A 38 -42.32 23.30 -35.68
C VAL A 38 -41.55 24.58 -35.96
N ILE A 39 -40.22 24.62 -35.75
CA ILE A 39 -39.39 25.79 -36.08
C ILE A 39 -39.50 26.12 -37.58
N PHE A 40 -39.46 25.12 -38.46
CA PHE A 40 -39.56 25.32 -39.89
C PHE A 40 -40.94 25.81 -40.36
N ILE A 41 -42.01 25.40 -39.67
CA ILE A 41 -43.40 25.81 -39.96
C ILE A 41 -43.73 27.18 -39.34
N VAL A 42 -43.24 27.45 -38.12
CA VAL A 42 -43.46 28.71 -37.38
C VAL A 42 -42.57 29.83 -37.91
N MET A 43 -41.52 29.49 -38.66
CA MET A 43 -40.71 30.43 -39.43
C MET A 43 -41.03 30.31 -40.93
N PRO A 44 -42.27 30.60 -41.38
CA PRO A 44 -42.53 30.76 -42.80
C PRO A 44 -41.67 31.94 -43.25
N GLY A 45 -40.91 31.76 -44.33
CA GLY A 45 -39.96 32.76 -44.81
C GLY A 45 -40.61 34.14 -44.78
N THR A 46 -39.96 35.11 -44.14
CA THR A 46 -40.20 36.50 -44.45
C THR A 46 -39.76 36.68 -45.90
N SER A 47 -40.68 36.37 -46.82
CA SER A 47 -40.66 36.85 -48.18
C SER A 47 -40.83 38.36 -48.14
N SER A 48 -39.78 39.06 -47.72
CA SER A 48 -39.51 40.41 -48.17
C SER A 48 -38.75 40.28 -49.47
N THR A 49 -39.54 40.17 -50.54
CA THR A 49 -39.18 40.56 -51.89
C THR A 49 -38.38 41.85 -51.85
N THR A 50 -37.05 41.77 -51.99
CA THR A 50 -36.19 42.62 -52.84
C THR A 50 -34.72 42.47 -52.46
N ALA A 51 -33.89 42.32 -53.50
CA ALA A 51 -32.46 42.65 -53.59
C ALA A 51 -31.42 41.67 -53.00
N VAL A 52 -30.79 40.92 -53.92
CA VAL A 52 -29.35 40.84 -54.22
C VAL A 52 -28.34 40.72 -53.05
N ASP A 53 -27.57 39.63 -53.13
CA ASP A 53 -26.22 39.39 -52.59
C ASP A 53 -25.96 39.67 -51.10
N GLY A 54 -26.09 38.59 -50.33
CA GLY A 54 -25.50 38.45 -49.01
C GLY A 54 -26.09 37.23 -48.34
N ALA A 55 -25.37 36.12 -48.30
CA ALA A 55 -25.78 34.95 -47.52
C ALA A 55 -26.04 35.42 -46.08
N ASP A 56 -27.30 35.41 -45.65
CA ASP A 56 -27.71 35.85 -44.32
C ASP A 56 -26.94 35.03 -43.27
N PRO A 57 -25.90 35.61 -42.63
CA PRO A 57 -24.97 34.85 -41.79
C PRO A 57 -25.70 34.20 -40.61
N LEU A 58 -26.82 34.82 -40.18
CA LEU A 58 -27.67 34.29 -39.13
C LEU A 58 -28.37 33.00 -39.57
N ARG A 59 -28.90 32.95 -40.81
CA ARG A 59 -29.54 31.75 -41.36
C ARG A 59 -28.53 30.61 -41.54
N PHE A 60 -27.31 30.94 -41.98
CA PHE A 60 -26.23 29.96 -42.08
C PHE A 60 -25.85 29.39 -40.71
N VAL A 61 -25.67 30.24 -39.69
CA VAL A 61 -25.39 29.80 -38.31
C VAL A 61 -26.54 28.98 -37.74
N MET A 62 -27.80 29.34 -38.04
CA MET A 62 -28.97 28.62 -37.53
C MET A 62 -29.11 27.23 -38.17
N VAL A 63 -28.84 27.09 -39.48
CA VAL A 63 -28.79 25.79 -40.16
C VAL A 63 -27.61 24.96 -39.65
N LEU A 64 -26.44 25.57 -39.45
CA LEU A 64 -25.26 24.91 -38.90
C LEU A 64 -25.52 24.36 -37.49
N LEU A 65 -26.11 25.17 -36.60
CA LEU A 65 -26.47 24.76 -35.24
C LEU A 65 -27.54 23.65 -35.26
N ALA A 66 -28.55 23.77 -36.12
CA ALA A 66 -29.61 22.77 -36.25
C ALA A 66 -29.09 21.39 -36.72
N VAL A 67 -28.01 21.36 -37.50
CA VAL A 67 -27.38 20.11 -37.98
C VAL A 67 -26.31 19.60 -37.02
N PHE A 68 -25.45 20.46 -36.48
CA PHE A 68 -24.32 20.03 -35.65
C PHE A 68 -24.72 19.67 -34.21
N LEU A 69 -25.70 20.35 -33.62
CA LEU A 69 -26.13 20.10 -32.26
C LEU A 69 -26.69 18.66 -32.05
N PRO A 70 -27.57 18.13 -32.91
CA PRO A 70 -28.04 16.74 -32.76
C PRO A 70 -26.92 15.71 -32.99
N VAL A 71 -25.99 15.97 -33.92
CA VAL A 71 -24.85 15.07 -34.17
C VAL A 71 -23.92 15.03 -32.95
N ALA A 72 -23.60 16.18 -32.36
CA ALA A 72 -22.80 16.26 -31.15
C ALA A 72 -23.47 15.53 -29.96
N MET A 73 -24.78 15.69 -29.79
CA MET A 73 -25.55 15.02 -28.73
C MET A 73 -25.60 13.49 -28.91
N ILE A 74 -25.82 13.00 -30.13
CA ILE A 74 -25.76 11.56 -30.44
C ILE A 74 -24.37 11.00 -30.14
N TRP A 75 -23.31 11.77 -30.43
CA TRP A 75 -21.94 11.36 -30.15
C TRP A 75 -21.66 11.26 -28.64
N VAL A 76 -22.12 12.23 -27.84
CA VAL A 76 -22.02 12.21 -26.37
C VAL A 76 -22.80 11.03 -25.78
N ALA A 77 -24.02 10.77 -26.27
CA ALA A 77 -24.82 9.61 -25.86
C ALA A 77 -24.12 8.28 -26.19
N ALA A 78 -23.50 8.17 -27.38
CA ALA A 78 -22.74 6.99 -27.79
C ALA A 78 -21.45 6.80 -26.98
N ALA A 79 -20.80 7.88 -26.55
CA ALA A 79 -19.62 7.83 -25.67
C ALA A 79 -20.00 7.36 -24.25
N ALA A 80 -21.08 7.91 -23.69
CA ALA A 80 -21.59 7.48 -22.38
C ALA A 80 -22.05 6.01 -22.40
N ALA A 81 -22.71 5.57 -23.47
CA ALA A 81 -23.15 4.19 -23.63
C ALA A 81 -21.99 3.19 -23.84
N ARG A 82 -20.83 3.64 -24.35
CA ARG A 82 -19.61 2.81 -24.43
C ARG A 82 -18.94 2.66 -23.06
N SER A 83 -18.84 3.75 -22.29
CA SER A 83 -18.30 3.74 -20.93
C SER A 83 -19.11 2.82 -19.99
N GLY A 84 -20.45 2.83 -20.09
CA GLY A 84 -21.31 1.99 -19.28
C GLY A 84 -21.27 0.49 -19.59
N ARG A 85 -20.87 0.08 -20.81
CA ARG A 85 -20.80 -1.35 -21.18
C ARG A 85 -19.54 -2.02 -20.64
N ILE A 86 -18.40 -1.32 -20.65
CA ILE A 86 -17.12 -1.84 -20.14
C ILE A 86 -17.19 -2.06 -18.62
N MET A 87 -17.82 -1.14 -17.88
CA MET A 87 -18.01 -1.24 -16.43
C MET A 87 -18.93 -2.40 -15.99
N ARG A 88 -19.93 -2.75 -16.81
CA ARG A 88 -20.91 -3.83 -16.50
C ARG A 88 -20.33 -5.22 -16.75
N GLU A 89 -19.45 -5.36 -17.73
CA GLU A 89 -18.74 -6.61 -18.02
C GLU A 89 -17.78 -6.97 -16.87
N GLU A 90 -17.07 -5.97 -16.31
CA GLU A 90 -16.15 -6.14 -15.18
C GLU A 90 -16.90 -6.44 -13.87
N SER A 91 -18.01 -5.75 -13.61
CA SER A 91 -18.81 -5.97 -12.40
C SER A 91 -19.44 -7.38 -12.36
N ARG A 92 -19.90 -7.90 -13.50
CA ARG A 92 -20.48 -9.24 -13.58
C ARG A 92 -19.42 -10.33 -13.39
N ARG A 93 -18.21 -10.13 -13.91
CA ARG A 93 -17.08 -11.05 -13.70
C ARG A 93 -16.62 -11.07 -12.23
N LEU A 94 -16.54 -9.90 -11.60
CA LEU A 94 -16.20 -9.78 -10.18
C LEU A 94 -17.26 -10.45 -9.28
N GLN A 95 -18.55 -10.24 -9.56
CA GLN A 95 -19.63 -10.89 -8.80
C GLN A 95 -19.59 -12.42 -8.91
N VAL A 96 -19.31 -12.97 -10.10
CA VAL A 96 -19.18 -14.42 -10.31
C VAL A 96 -17.96 -14.99 -9.55
N ALA A 97 -16.83 -14.26 -9.53
CA ALA A 97 -15.66 -14.66 -8.77
C ALA A 97 -15.91 -14.65 -7.25
N ILE A 98 -16.59 -13.64 -6.74
CA ILE A 98 -16.96 -13.52 -5.32
C ILE A 98 -17.90 -14.65 -4.89
N ASP A 99 -18.91 -14.96 -5.70
CA ASP A 99 -19.84 -16.06 -5.41
C ASP A 99 -19.15 -17.43 -5.45
N ALA A 100 -18.17 -17.63 -6.33
CA ALA A 100 -17.36 -18.84 -6.37
C ALA A 100 -16.51 -18.99 -5.09
N ILE A 101 -15.87 -17.92 -4.62
CA ILE A 101 -15.09 -17.91 -3.38
C ILE A 101 -15.97 -18.16 -2.16
N ARG A 102 -17.14 -17.51 -2.08
CA ARG A 102 -18.09 -17.73 -0.98
C ARG A 102 -18.57 -19.18 -0.92
N LYS A 103 -18.88 -19.79 -2.06
CA LYS A 103 -19.28 -21.20 -2.13
C LYS A 103 -18.13 -22.14 -1.72
N ALA A 104 -16.91 -21.87 -2.20
CA ALA A 104 -15.72 -22.64 -1.80
C ALA A 104 -15.45 -22.54 -0.29
N TYR A 105 -15.60 -21.37 0.31
CA TYR A 105 -15.42 -21.16 1.75
C TYR A 105 -16.46 -21.89 2.61
N ILE A 106 -17.74 -21.87 2.19
CA ILE A 106 -18.80 -22.61 2.90
C ILE A 106 -18.58 -24.12 2.77
N ALA A 107 -18.19 -24.60 1.58
CA ALA A 107 -17.86 -26.01 1.35
C ALA A 107 -16.64 -26.47 2.16
N ASP A 108 -15.58 -25.66 2.24
CA ASP A 108 -14.38 -25.93 3.05
C ASP A 108 -14.70 -25.91 4.55
N ARG A 109 -15.56 -25.00 5.01
CA ARG A 109 -16.04 -24.98 6.41
C ARG A 109 -16.93 -26.17 6.73
N GLN A 110 -17.78 -26.63 5.80
CA GLN A 110 -18.60 -27.82 6.00
C GLN A 110 -17.76 -29.11 5.96
N ALA A 111 -16.77 -29.18 5.07
CA ALA A 111 -15.83 -30.30 5.00
C ALA A 111 -14.95 -30.40 6.26
N ARG A 112 -14.48 -29.25 6.78
CA ARG A 112 -13.75 -29.18 8.05
C ARG A 112 -14.65 -29.36 9.28
N GLY A 113 -15.93 -29.00 9.20
CA GLY A 113 -16.92 -29.22 10.25
C GLY A 113 -17.40 -30.68 10.37
N ALA A 114 -17.15 -31.52 9.36
CA ALA A 114 -17.46 -32.95 9.40
C ALA A 114 -16.36 -33.80 10.07
N VAL A 115 -15.21 -33.22 10.39
CA VAL A 115 -14.10 -33.87 11.11
C VAL A 115 -13.94 -33.22 12.49
N ALA A 116 -14.60 -33.84 13.47
CA ALA A 116 -14.56 -33.61 14.92
C ALA A 116 -15.23 -32.32 15.48
N PRO A 117 -16.02 -32.42 16.58
CA PRO A 117 -16.73 -31.28 17.16
C PRO A 117 -15.79 -30.31 17.94
N PRO A 118 -16.09 -28.99 17.92
CA PRO A 118 -15.27 -27.93 18.54
C PRO A 118 -15.29 -27.89 20.08
N THR A 119 -16.11 -28.70 20.73
CA THR A 119 -16.32 -28.64 22.19
C THR A 119 -15.10 -29.05 23.01
N THR A 120 -14.14 -29.77 22.43
CA THR A 120 -12.95 -30.25 23.14
C THR A 120 -11.80 -29.24 23.12
N VAL A 121 -11.72 -28.40 22.07
CA VAL A 121 -10.67 -27.37 21.95
C VAL A 121 -11.03 -26.14 22.78
N GLU A 122 -12.30 -25.73 22.80
CA GLU A 122 -12.79 -24.67 23.68
C GLU A 122 -12.63 -25.04 25.16
N ARG A 123 -12.92 -26.30 25.53
CA ARG A 123 -12.74 -26.78 26.91
C ARG A 123 -11.26 -26.85 27.33
N LYS A 124 -10.35 -27.20 26.41
CA LYS A 124 -8.90 -27.16 26.66
C LYS A 124 -8.35 -25.73 26.70
N LEU A 125 -8.92 -24.80 25.95
CA LEU A 125 -8.58 -23.38 26.02
C LEU A 125 -9.05 -22.75 27.35
N ASP A 126 -10.23 -23.13 27.85
CA ASP A 126 -10.72 -22.68 29.15
C ASP A 126 -9.93 -23.29 30.32
N GLU A 127 -9.50 -24.55 30.25
CA GLU A 127 -8.60 -25.14 31.25
C GLU A 127 -7.23 -24.44 31.27
N ILE A 128 -6.67 -24.07 30.12
CA ILE A 128 -5.40 -23.33 30.03
C ILE A 128 -5.57 -21.89 30.53
N ALA A 129 -6.68 -21.22 30.21
CA ALA A 129 -6.99 -19.88 30.71
C ALA A 129 -7.18 -19.85 32.23
N GLN A 130 -7.76 -20.90 32.82
CA GLN A 130 -7.89 -21.02 34.28
C GLN A 130 -6.56 -21.35 34.95
N ALA A 131 -5.71 -22.18 34.34
CA ALA A 131 -4.35 -22.43 34.84
C ALA A 131 -3.47 -21.17 34.82
N ALA A 132 -3.61 -20.31 33.80
CA ALA A 132 -2.93 -19.03 33.75
C ALA A 132 -3.38 -18.07 34.88
N ARG A 133 -4.69 -18.01 35.18
CA ARG A 133 -5.22 -17.18 36.27
C ARG A 133 -4.79 -17.66 37.66
N GLN A 134 -4.68 -18.97 37.88
CA GLN A 134 -4.15 -19.52 39.15
C GLN A 134 -2.66 -19.21 39.33
N THR A 135 -1.92 -19.10 38.23
CA THR A 135 -0.50 -18.72 38.26
C THR A 135 -0.36 -17.22 38.58
N GLU A 136 -1.21 -16.36 38.03
CA GLU A 136 -1.27 -14.94 38.38
C GLU A 136 -1.70 -14.68 39.83
N SER A 137 -2.69 -15.42 40.36
CA SER A 137 -3.11 -15.25 41.76
C SER A 137 -2.04 -15.71 42.74
N THR A 138 -1.24 -16.72 42.39
CA THR A 138 -0.13 -17.18 43.22
C THR A 138 1.03 -16.19 43.19
N LEU A 139 1.36 -15.63 42.03
CA LEU A 139 2.37 -14.57 41.89
C LEU A 139 1.97 -13.27 42.59
N ALA A 140 0.67 -12.94 42.67
CA ALA A 140 0.17 -11.78 43.40
C ALA A 140 0.22 -11.96 44.94
N VAL A 141 0.12 -13.18 45.46
CA VAL A 141 0.24 -13.46 46.91
C VAL A 141 1.70 -13.37 47.38
N PHE A 142 2.68 -13.70 46.51
CA PHE A 142 4.10 -13.60 46.85
C PHE A 142 4.69 -12.18 46.72
N ALA A 143 4.01 -11.23 46.07
CA ALA A 143 4.50 -9.86 45.88
C ALA A 143 4.11 -8.87 47.00
N SER A 144 3.39 -9.31 48.03
CA SER A 144 2.99 -8.47 49.17
C SER A 144 3.95 -8.59 50.37
N SER A 145 5.19 -8.14 50.21
CA SER A 145 6.06 -7.83 51.35
C SER A 145 6.50 -6.37 51.30
N ARG A 146 5.85 -5.56 52.14
CA ARG A 146 6.05 -4.13 52.37
C ARG A 146 7.34 -3.89 53.16
N PRO A 147 8.26 -2.98 52.75
CA PRO A 147 9.25 -2.43 53.66
C PRO A 147 8.62 -1.32 54.50
N ALA A 148 8.82 -1.41 55.82
CA ALA A 148 8.39 -0.41 56.79
C ALA A 148 9.21 0.88 56.64
N ALA A 149 8.52 2.01 56.47
CA ALA A 149 9.13 3.33 56.55
C ALA A 149 9.46 3.67 58.02
N SER A 150 10.75 3.69 58.36
CA SER A 150 11.25 4.28 59.61
C SER A 150 11.21 5.80 59.49
N ARG A 151 10.45 6.44 60.38
CA ARG A 151 10.30 7.89 60.47
C ARG A 151 11.34 8.40 61.47
N ALA A 152 12.48 8.89 60.98
CA ALA A 152 13.44 9.61 61.81
C ALA A 152 13.20 11.13 61.71
N VAL A 153 13.10 11.78 62.86
CA VAL A 153 12.92 13.22 63.06
C VAL A 153 14.25 13.93 62.80
N ILE A 154 14.26 14.94 61.92
CA ILE A 154 15.43 15.80 61.66
C ILE A 154 15.24 17.15 62.37
N ARG A 155 16.21 17.55 63.19
CA ARG A 155 16.37 18.91 63.76
C ARG A 155 17.18 19.77 62.78
N PRO A 156 16.95 21.10 62.70
CA PRO A 156 17.71 21.95 61.80
C PRO A 156 19.06 22.36 62.42
N GLY A 157 20.13 22.20 61.64
CA GLY A 157 21.46 22.73 61.91
C GLY A 157 21.96 23.55 60.70
N THR A 158 22.63 24.66 61.02
CA THR A 158 23.20 25.77 60.25
C THR A 158 23.95 25.41 58.94
N PRO A 159 23.99 26.30 57.91
CA PRO A 159 24.50 25.98 56.58
C PRO A 159 26.00 26.29 56.38
N GLU A 160 26.71 25.40 55.68
CA GLU A 160 28.00 25.65 55.01
C GLU A 160 28.19 24.63 53.84
N PRO A 161 29.13 24.85 52.90
CA PRO A 161 28.81 25.05 51.48
C PRO A 161 29.03 23.80 50.58
N ALA A 162 28.32 23.85 49.45
CA ALA A 162 28.43 23.05 48.23
C ALA A 162 29.54 21.97 48.16
N GLU A 163 29.13 20.71 48.32
CA GLU A 163 29.81 19.56 47.74
C GLU A 163 28.83 18.80 46.84
N GLU A 164 29.37 18.37 45.70
CA GLU A 164 28.71 17.84 44.53
C GLU A 164 27.77 16.66 44.84
N GLU A 165 26.57 16.69 44.26
CA GLU A 165 25.61 15.59 44.31
C GLU A 165 26.30 14.25 43.95
N PRO A 166 26.17 13.20 44.77
CA PRO A 166 26.66 11.89 44.41
C PRO A 166 25.82 11.39 43.24
N ARG A 167 26.45 11.22 42.08
CA ARG A 167 25.85 10.62 40.88
C ARG A 167 25.20 9.31 41.29
N LEU A 168 23.87 9.26 41.17
CA LEU A 168 23.07 8.05 41.28
C LEU A 168 23.67 6.99 40.34
N ALA A 169 24.39 6.02 40.92
CA ALA A 169 24.80 4.81 40.26
C ALA A 169 23.56 3.96 40.01
N LEU A 170 22.85 4.28 38.92
CA LEU A 170 21.87 3.39 38.33
C LEU A 170 22.61 2.10 38.00
N GLY A 171 22.29 1.02 38.72
CA GLY A 171 22.77 -0.31 38.39
C GLY A 171 22.55 -0.56 36.90
N THR A 172 23.55 -1.18 36.26
CA THR A 172 23.55 -1.65 34.86
C THR A 172 22.12 -1.83 34.36
N SER A 173 21.67 -0.96 33.45
CA SER A 173 20.31 -1.00 32.95
C SER A 173 20.08 -2.35 32.28
N SER A 174 18.87 -2.91 32.35
CA SER A 174 18.54 -4.20 31.71
C SER A 174 18.81 -4.23 30.19
N GLU A 175 19.08 -3.07 29.58
CA GLU A 175 19.56 -2.91 28.20
C GLU A 175 21.04 -3.32 28.04
N GLU A 176 21.92 -3.12 29.02
CA GLU A 176 23.33 -3.54 28.98
C GLU A 176 23.53 -5.05 29.22
N MET A 177 22.53 -5.74 29.77
CA MET A 177 22.56 -7.19 30.02
C MET A 177 22.20 -8.04 28.81
N GLN A 178 21.70 -7.44 27.72
CA GLN A 178 21.37 -8.20 26.52
C GLN A 178 22.62 -8.40 25.64
N PRO A 179 22.85 -9.61 25.10
CA PRO A 179 23.93 -9.82 24.15
C PRO A 179 23.77 -8.85 22.97
N PRO A 180 24.86 -8.22 22.50
CA PRO A 180 24.81 -7.36 21.33
C PRO A 180 24.29 -8.14 20.13
N LEU A 181 23.45 -7.49 19.32
CA LEU A 181 22.84 -8.10 18.14
C LEU A 181 23.93 -8.51 17.14
N ALA A 182 23.91 -9.77 16.71
CA ALA A 182 24.82 -10.24 15.67
C ALA A 182 24.50 -9.55 14.32
N ARG A 183 25.53 -9.15 13.58
CA ARG A 183 25.39 -8.46 12.27
C ARG A 183 24.63 -9.30 11.25
N SER A 184 24.95 -10.59 11.17
CA SER A 184 24.25 -11.53 10.30
C SER A 184 22.77 -11.66 10.64
N ASP A 185 22.40 -11.59 11.93
CA ASP A 185 21.00 -11.55 12.36
C ASP A 185 20.34 -10.22 11.97
N LEU A 186 21.04 -9.08 12.07
CA LEU A 186 20.52 -7.79 11.63
C LEU A 186 20.28 -7.78 10.11
N ILE A 187 21.26 -8.18 9.29
CA ILE A 187 21.12 -8.26 7.84
C ILE A 187 19.93 -9.15 7.46
N ARG A 188 19.83 -10.33 8.08
CA ARG A 188 18.71 -11.25 7.85
C ARG A 188 17.37 -10.63 8.26
N ALA A 189 17.31 -9.93 9.38
CA ALA A 189 16.11 -9.22 9.81
C ALA A 189 15.71 -8.10 8.83
N LEU A 190 16.67 -7.37 8.26
CA LEU A 190 16.44 -6.32 7.26
C LEU A 190 16.01 -6.86 5.90
N ASN A 191 16.30 -8.12 5.57
CA ASN A 191 15.74 -8.74 4.39
C ASN A 191 14.24 -9.09 4.56
N PHE A 192 13.77 -9.22 5.80
CA PHE A 192 12.49 -9.83 6.18
C PHE A 192 12.36 -11.31 5.76
N PRO A 193 11.59 -12.13 6.48
CA PRO A 193 11.36 -13.53 6.12
C PRO A 193 10.67 -13.66 4.76
N ASP A 194 11.11 -14.60 3.93
CA ASP A 194 10.57 -14.80 2.58
C ASP A 194 9.23 -15.55 2.57
N THR A 195 9.03 -16.43 3.55
CA THR A 195 7.82 -17.27 3.66
C THR A 195 7.39 -17.38 5.12
N ASP A 196 6.14 -17.83 5.33
CA ASP A 196 5.60 -18.17 6.65
C ASP A 196 6.35 -19.32 7.35
N THR A 197 7.09 -20.12 6.59
CA THR A 197 7.92 -21.22 7.10
C THR A 197 9.38 -20.86 7.38
N ASP A 198 9.81 -19.60 7.17
CA ASP A 198 11.20 -19.19 7.41
C ASP A 198 11.49 -18.96 8.91
N GLU A 199 11.66 -20.07 9.65
CA GLU A 199 11.94 -20.05 11.08
C GLU A 199 13.22 -19.28 11.44
N VAL A 200 14.23 -19.34 10.58
CA VAL A 200 15.52 -18.68 10.79
C VAL A 200 15.37 -17.17 10.61
N GLY A 201 14.66 -16.73 9.57
CA GLY A 201 14.30 -15.32 9.37
C GLY A 201 13.49 -14.76 10.53
N PHE A 202 12.46 -15.48 10.99
CA PHE A 202 11.67 -15.07 12.15
C PHE A 202 12.48 -15.06 13.46
N ALA A 203 13.43 -15.97 13.65
CA ALA A 203 14.32 -15.96 14.80
C ALA A 203 15.24 -14.72 14.80
N ALA A 204 15.86 -14.41 13.66
CA ALA A 204 16.70 -13.22 13.49
C ALA A 204 15.89 -11.93 13.68
N LEU A 205 14.70 -11.85 13.06
CA LEU A 205 13.78 -10.72 13.23
C LEU A 205 13.39 -10.52 14.70
N ARG A 206 13.04 -11.59 15.43
CA ARG A 206 12.71 -11.49 16.86
C ARG A 206 13.89 -11.02 17.72
N ARG A 207 15.13 -11.41 17.38
CA ARG A 207 16.32 -10.89 18.08
C ARG A 207 16.54 -9.41 17.77
N ALA A 208 16.46 -9.03 16.50
CA ALA A 208 16.63 -7.64 16.09
C ALA A 208 15.56 -6.70 16.66
N LEU A 209 14.32 -7.18 16.83
CA LEU A 209 13.25 -6.42 17.48
C LEU A 209 13.50 -6.20 18.98
N LYS A 210 14.35 -6.99 19.66
CA LYS A 210 14.71 -6.72 21.07
C LYS A 210 15.60 -5.49 21.17
N ASP A 211 16.48 -5.30 20.21
CA ASP A 211 17.34 -4.13 20.11
C ASP A 211 16.56 -2.89 19.65
N ARG A 212 16.68 -1.79 20.39
CA ARG A 212 15.86 -0.59 20.22
C ARG A 212 16.15 0.17 18.91
N PRO A 213 17.41 0.49 18.55
CA PRO A 213 17.76 1.05 17.24
C PRO A 213 17.32 0.15 16.08
N ALA A 214 17.62 -1.15 16.11
CA ALA A 214 17.23 -2.08 15.06
C ALA A 214 15.70 -2.15 14.88
N ARG A 215 14.94 -2.22 15.97
CA ARG A 215 13.46 -2.19 15.94
C ARG A 215 12.89 -0.96 15.21
N GLN A 216 13.45 0.22 15.47
CA GLN A 216 12.99 1.46 14.84
C GLN A 216 13.24 1.44 13.33
N LEU A 217 14.40 0.93 12.90
CA LEU A 217 14.68 0.76 11.48
C LEU A 217 13.76 -0.28 10.84
N ILE A 218 13.57 -1.44 11.47
CA ILE A 218 12.70 -2.51 10.96
C ILE A 218 11.28 -1.99 10.76
N GLN A 219 10.73 -1.27 11.74
CA GLN A 219 9.39 -0.71 11.65
C GLN A 219 9.28 0.34 10.52
N ALA A 220 10.24 1.28 10.44
CA ALA A 220 10.28 2.26 9.38
C ALA A 220 10.41 1.61 7.98
N SER A 221 11.18 0.54 7.88
CA SER A 221 11.35 -0.23 6.65
C SER A 221 10.06 -0.93 6.26
N GLN A 222 9.39 -1.58 7.22
CA GLN A 222 8.11 -2.25 6.98
C GLN A 222 7.03 -1.27 6.52
N ASP A 223 6.94 -0.10 7.15
CA ASP A 223 5.96 0.93 6.78
C ASP A 223 6.17 1.39 5.33
N VAL A 224 7.41 1.71 4.97
CA VAL A 224 7.76 2.15 3.61
C VAL A 224 7.57 1.04 2.58
N LEU A 225 7.98 -0.19 2.86
CA LEU A 225 7.79 -1.34 1.98
C LEU A 225 6.30 -1.61 1.74
N THR A 226 5.48 -1.47 2.78
CA THR A 226 4.03 -1.59 2.68
C THR A 226 3.46 -0.52 1.76
N LEU A 227 3.86 0.74 1.93
CA LEU A 227 3.39 1.83 1.07
C LEU A 227 3.85 1.66 -0.39
N LEU A 228 5.10 1.26 -0.62
CA LEU A 228 5.62 0.97 -1.97
C LEU A 228 4.84 -0.17 -2.64
N SER A 229 4.47 -1.20 -1.88
CA SER A 229 3.70 -2.33 -2.40
C SER A 229 2.27 -1.95 -2.81
N GLN A 230 1.66 -0.93 -2.18
CA GLN A 230 0.34 -0.43 -2.57
C GLN A 230 0.35 0.18 -3.97
N ASP A 231 1.48 0.76 -4.36
CA ASP A 231 1.71 1.32 -5.70
C ASP A 231 2.26 0.27 -6.69
N GLY A 232 2.33 -1.01 -6.28
CA GLY A 232 2.82 -2.12 -7.09
C GLY A 232 4.34 -2.18 -7.22
N ILE A 233 5.09 -1.50 -6.35
CA ILE A 233 6.55 -1.52 -6.34
C ILE A 233 7.03 -2.57 -5.33
N TYR A 234 7.45 -3.73 -5.83
CA TYR A 234 8.02 -4.81 -5.02
C TYR A 234 9.55 -4.83 -5.12
N MET A 235 10.26 -4.89 -3.98
CA MET A 235 11.72 -4.84 -3.96
C MET A 235 12.39 -6.07 -4.59
N ASP A 236 11.68 -7.20 -4.58
CA ASP A 236 12.15 -8.45 -5.16
C ASP A 236 12.14 -8.42 -6.70
N ASP A 237 11.32 -7.55 -7.31
CA ASP A 237 11.28 -7.35 -8.76
C ASP A 237 12.39 -6.42 -9.24
N LEU A 238 12.98 -5.63 -8.33
CA LEU A 238 14.07 -4.71 -8.66
C LEU A 238 15.36 -5.50 -8.90
N ARG A 239 16.15 -5.04 -9.89
CA ARG A 239 17.51 -5.52 -10.11
C ARG A 239 18.48 -4.34 -10.00
N PRO A 240 18.93 -4.01 -8.78
CA PRO A 240 19.88 -2.94 -8.59
C PRO A 240 21.25 -3.33 -9.15
N ASP A 241 21.95 -2.36 -9.73
CA ASP A 241 23.37 -2.53 -10.01
C ASP A 241 24.16 -2.59 -8.70
N ARG A 242 25.00 -3.61 -8.58
CA ARG A 242 25.82 -3.83 -7.38
C ARG A 242 26.86 -2.71 -7.23
N ALA A 243 26.72 -1.91 -6.18
CA ALA A 243 27.74 -0.97 -5.76
C ALA A 243 28.89 -1.72 -5.09
N ARG A 244 30.13 -1.24 -5.28
CA ARG A 244 31.28 -1.77 -4.55
C ARG A 244 31.15 -1.44 -3.06
N PRO A 245 31.60 -2.32 -2.13
CA PRO A 245 31.59 -2.05 -0.70
C PRO A 245 32.23 -0.71 -0.32
N GLU A 246 33.30 -0.32 -1.02
CA GLU A 246 33.96 0.98 -0.83
C GLU A 246 33.01 2.19 -0.97
N ILE A 247 32.00 2.09 -1.85
CA ILE A 247 31.04 3.18 -2.08
C ILE A 247 30.07 3.31 -0.90
N TRP A 248 29.65 2.18 -0.32
CA TRP A 248 28.87 2.14 0.92
C TRP A 248 29.65 2.76 2.08
N ARG A 249 30.95 2.44 2.19
CA ARG A 249 31.82 3.02 3.22
C ARG A 249 31.95 4.54 3.08
N ARG A 250 32.19 5.03 1.85
CA ARG A 250 32.24 6.49 1.57
C ARG A 250 30.92 7.18 1.91
N PHE A 251 29.79 6.56 1.56
CA PHE A 251 28.49 7.10 1.91
C PHE A 251 28.29 7.16 3.43
N ALA A 252 28.71 6.14 4.18
CA ALA A 252 28.67 6.12 5.64
C ALA A 252 29.61 7.18 6.27
N ALA A 253 30.74 7.46 5.64
CA ALA A 253 31.65 8.54 6.04
C ALA A 253 31.09 9.95 5.75
N GLY A 254 29.91 10.05 5.14
CA GLY A 254 29.24 11.31 4.84
C GLY A 254 29.60 11.91 3.47
N GLU A 255 30.29 11.17 2.60
CA GLU A 255 30.49 11.62 1.22
C GLU A 255 29.15 11.66 0.47
N ARG A 256 28.97 12.67 -0.40
CA ARG A 256 27.74 12.91 -1.17
C ARG A 256 28.07 13.29 -2.62
N GLY A 257 27.07 13.23 -3.49
CA GLY A 257 27.18 13.56 -4.92
C GLY A 257 27.78 12.46 -5.79
N ARG A 258 28.43 12.86 -6.89
CA ARG A 258 28.96 11.94 -7.93
C ARG A 258 29.81 10.78 -7.43
N ALA A 259 30.51 10.93 -6.31
CA ALA A 259 31.33 9.86 -5.71
C ALA A 259 30.49 8.67 -5.19
N VAL A 260 29.25 8.93 -4.76
CA VAL A 260 28.31 7.94 -4.23
C VAL A 260 27.09 7.70 -5.13
N ALA A 261 27.02 8.35 -6.29
CA ALA A 261 25.93 8.19 -7.27
C ALA A 261 25.69 6.72 -7.70
N ALA A 262 26.74 5.89 -7.68
CA ALA A 262 26.65 4.47 -7.98
C ALA A 262 25.90 3.65 -6.92
N LEU A 263 25.67 4.20 -5.71
CA LEU A 263 24.89 3.58 -4.65
C LEU A 263 23.39 3.49 -5.00
N GLY A 264 22.88 4.44 -5.78
CA GLY A 264 21.52 4.43 -6.32
C GLY A 264 21.36 3.45 -7.48
N GLY A 265 21.67 2.16 -7.26
CA GLY A 265 21.74 1.12 -8.29
C GLY A 265 20.40 0.78 -8.97
N VAL A 266 19.27 1.23 -8.41
CA VAL A 266 17.94 0.99 -8.99
C VAL A 266 17.71 1.93 -10.18
N ARG A 267 17.60 1.35 -11.39
CA ARG A 267 17.40 2.08 -12.66
C ARG A 267 16.04 1.85 -13.32
N ASP A 268 15.14 1.11 -12.68
CA ASP A 268 13.81 0.86 -13.24
C ASP A 268 13.00 2.16 -13.36
N ARG A 269 12.68 2.54 -14.60
CA ARG A 269 12.03 3.82 -14.91
C ARG A 269 10.61 3.89 -14.34
N THR A 270 9.89 2.77 -14.36
CA THR A 270 8.50 2.72 -13.90
C THR A 270 8.44 2.90 -12.39
N SER A 271 9.22 2.13 -11.64
CA SER A 271 9.29 2.24 -10.17
C SER A 271 9.76 3.63 -9.73
N LEU A 272 10.75 4.22 -10.40
CA LEU A 272 11.21 5.58 -10.12
C LEU A 272 10.12 6.62 -10.39
N ALA A 273 9.40 6.52 -11.50
CA ALA A 273 8.33 7.46 -11.83
C ALA A 273 7.17 7.39 -10.83
N LEU A 274 6.75 6.16 -10.46
CA LEU A 274 5.71 5.94 -9.46
C LEU A 274 6.10 6.49 -8.10
N ALA A 275 7.32 6.18 -7.62
CA ALA A 275 7.81 6.68 -6.34
C ALA A 275 7.99 8.23 -6.34
N ILE A 276 8.44 8.84 -7.45
CA ILE A 276 8.52 10.31 -7.58
C ILE A 276 7.12 10.94 -7.52
N GLY A 277 6.15 10.37 -8.23
CA GLY A 277 4.76 10.81 -8.18
C GLY A 277 4.21 10.75 -6.76
N ARG A 278 4.39 9.59 -6.11
CA ARG A 278 3.94 9.35 -4.74
C ARG A 278 4.56 10.31 -3.72
N MET A 279 5.86 10.57 -3.82
CA MET A 279 6.56 11.56 -2.99
C MET A 279 5.95 12.97 -3.09
N ARG A 280 5.38 13.34 -4.24
CA ARG A 280 4.76 14.64 -4.47
C ARG A 280 3.30 14.69 -4.01
N GLU A 281 2.55 13.62 -4.26
CA GLU A 281 1.11 13.56 -4.04
C GLU A 281 0.74 13.20 -2.60
N ASP A 282 1.52 12.34 -1.94
CA ASP A 282 1.21 11.82 -0.60
C ASP A 282 2.20 12.32 0.46
N ALA A 283 1.70 13.13 1.39
CA ALA A 283 2.47 13.67 2.50
C ALA A 283 2.87 12.60 3.53
N ILE A 284 2.03 11.57 3.73
CA ILE A 284 2.30 10.45 4.65
C ILE A 284 3.44 9.61 4.10
N PHE A 285 3.38 9.28 2.81
CA PHE A 285 4.47 8.56 2.14
C PHE A 285 5.78 9.35 2.19
N ARG A 286 5.73 10.67 1.92
CA ARG A 286 6.89 11.55 2.01
C ARG A 286 7.54 11.53 3.39
N ASP A 287 6.74 11.66 4.45
CA ASP A 287 7.26 11.64 5.82
C ASP A 287 7.84 10.27 6.19
N ALA A 288 7.14 9.19 5.86
CA ALA A 288 7.60 7.81 6.08
C ALA A 288 8.92 7.53 5.35
N ALA A 289 9.05 7.94 4.09
CA ALA A 289 10.26 7.81 3.29
C ALA A 289 11.44 8.57 3.91
N HIS A 290 11.26 9.83 4.31
CA HIS A 290 12.32 10.59 4.97
C HIS A 290 12.68 10.04 6.34
N HIS A 291 11.69 9.58 7.11
CA HIS A 291 11.92 8.92 8.39
C HIS A 291 12.79 7.67 8.21
N PHE A 292 12.41 6.80 7.27
CA PHE A 292 13.15 5.60 6.90
C PHE A 292 14.59 5.91 6.44
N LEU A 293 14.78 6.84 5.51
CA LEU A 293 16.10 7.22 5.01
C LEU A 293 17.03 7.67 6.15
N ARG A 294 16.53 8.47 7.10
CA ARG A 294 17.29 8.88 8.29
C ARG A 294 17.66 7.71 9.20
N ARG A 295 16.73 6.77 9.42
CA ARG A 295 17.00 5.57 10.25
C ARG A 295 18.01 4.64 9.60
N PHE A 296 17.94 4.47 8.29
CA PHE A 296 18.87 3.64 7.55
C PHE A 296 20.28 4.24 7.59
N ASP A 297 20.43 5.55 7.37
CA ASP A 297 21.71 6.25 7.45
C ASP A 297 22.33 6.14 8.85
N GLN A 298 21.55 6.35 9.91
CA GLN A 298 22.00 6.15 11.31
C GLN A 298 22.51 4.73 11.57
N MET A 299 21.80 3.72 11.05
CA MET A 299 22.22 2.33 11.18
C MET A 299 23.50 2.07 10.40
N LEU A 300 23.61 2.55 9.16
CA LEU A 300 24.77 2.33 8.31
C LEU A 300 26.05 2.93 8.92
N VAL A 301 25.97 4.13 9.50
CA VAL A 301 27.10 4.78 10.21
C VAL A 301 27.56 3.96 11.42
N ALA A 302 26.62 3.36 12.17
CA ALA A 302 26.95 2.49 13.30
C ALA A 302 27.46 1.11 12.86
N PHE A 303 27.06 0.65 11.67
CA PHE A 303 27.34 -0.68 11.15
C PHE A 303 28.72 -0.75 10.46
N GLU A 304 29.09 0.26 9.68
CA GLU A 304 30.27 0.28 8.80
C GLU A 304 31.62 0.01 9.49
N PRO A 305 31.94 0.60 10.67
CA PRO A 305 33.28 0.49 11.25
C PRO A 305 33.69 -0.94 11.61
N GLU A 306 32.69 -1.79 11.86
CA GLU A 306 32.88 -3.19 12.26
C GLU A 306 32.38 -4.18 11.20
N ALA A 307 31.92 -3.70 10.05
CA ALA A 307 31.40 -4.52 8.97
C ALA A 307 32.52 -4.98 8.02
N SER A 308 32.48 -6.27 7.66
CA SER A 308 33.31 -6.80 6.59
C SER A 308 32.75 -6.39 5.22
N ASP A 309 33.55 -6.58 4.17
CA ASP A 309 33.08 -6.33 2.80
C ASP A 309 31.96 -7.29 2.39
N GLU A 310 31.97 -8.53 2.92
CA GLU A 310 30.90 -9.52 2.73
C GLU A 310 29.59 -9.04 3.38
N ASP A 311 29.66 -8.54 4.62
CA ASP A 311 28.50 -7.99 5.33
C ASP A 311 27.85 -6.83 4.56
N LEU A 312 28.65 -5.95 3.94
CA LEU A 312 28.14 -4.84 3.13
C LEU A 312 27.49 -5.30 1.84
N VAL A 313 28.02 -6.36 1.21
CA VAL A 313 27.41 -6.98 0.03
C VAL A 313 26.08 -7.61 0.41
N ASP A 314 26.03 -8.39 1.49
CA ASP A 314 24.80 -9.04 1.95
C ASP A 314 23.75 -8.01 2.37
N LEU A 315 24.16 -6.94 3.07
CA LEU A 315 23.28 -5.83 3.40
C LEU A 315 22.67 -5.21 2.14
N SER A 316 23.48 -4.99 1.10
CA SER A 316 23.03 -4.35 -0.15
C SER A 316 21.97 -5.14 -0.92
N GLU A 317 21.92 -6.45 -0.73
CA GLU A 317 20.96 -7.34 -1.38
C GLU A 317 19.60 -7.38 -0.66
N THR A 318 19.53 -6.89 0.59
CA THR A 318 18.28 -6.92 1.38
C THR A 318 17.16 -6.08 0.76
N ARG A 319 15.91 -6.50 0.97
CA ARG A 319 14.72 -5.69 0.61
C ARG A 319 14.79 -4.26 1.15
N THR A 320 15.27 -4.11 2.39
CA THR A 320 15.43 -2.79 3.01
C THR A 320 16.46 -1.93 2.29
N ALA A 321 17.63 -2.47 1.94
CA ALA A 321 18.65 -1.71 1.21
C ALA A 321 18.19 -1.35 -0.21
N ARG A 322 17.46 -2.24 -0.89
CA ARG A 322 16.86 -1.95 -2.20
C ARG A 322 15.87 -0.78 -2.14
N ALA A 323 15.03 -0.74 -1.10
CA ALA A 323 14.14 0.39 -0.85
C ALA A 323 14.92 1.68 -0.58
N PHE A 324 16.01 1.60 0.18
CA PHE A 324 16.91 2.73 0.42
C PHE A 324 17.55 3.25 -0.88
N MET A 325 18.04 2.37 -1.75
CA MET A 325 18.60 2.78 -3.05
C MET A 325 17.55 3.46 -3.95
N LEU A 326 16.33 2.92 -3.98
CA LEU A 326 15.23 3.50 -4.75
C LEU A 326 14.88 4.90 -4.22
N LEU A 327 14.59 5.01 -2.92
CA LEU A 327 14.16 6.27 -2.31
C LEU A 327 15.28 7.32 -2.23
N GLY A 328 16.52 6.89 -1.99
CA GLY A 328 17.68 7.78 -2.01
C GLY A 328 17.87 8.41 -3.39
N ARG A 329 17.61 7.65 -4.46
CA ARG A 329 17.62 8.17 -5.83
C ARG A 329 16.45 9.13 -6.09
N VAL A 330 15.24 8.78 -5.63
CA VAL A 330 14.04 9.63 -5.79
C VAL A 330 14.19 10.98 -5.06
N THR A 331 14.84 10.98 -3.90
CA THR A 331 15.06 12.18 -3.08
C THR A 331 16.30 12.97 -3.48
N GLY A 332 17.12 12.47 -4.40
CA GLY A 332 18.37 13.11 -4.83
C GLY A 332 19.50 13.01 -3.80
N ALA A 333 19.45 12.05 -2.87
CA ALA A 333 20.48 11.87 -1.84
C ALA A 333 21.85 11.45 -2.41
N PHE A 334 21.89 10.94 -3.64
CA PHE A 334 23.09 10.45 -4.32
C PHE A 334 23.58 11.34 -5.47
N ASP A 335 22.86 12.43 -5.78
CA ASP A 335 23.17 13.34 -6.90
C ASP A 335 24.07 14.52 -6.48
#